data_AF-A0A7X0GGB2-F1
#
_entry.id   AF-A0A7X0GGB2-F1
#
_cell.length_a   1.000
_cell.length_b   1.000
_cell.length_c   1.000
_cell.angle_alpha   90.00
_cell.angle_beta   90.00
_cell.angle_gamma   90.00
#
_symmetry.space_group_name_H-M   'P 1'
#
loop_
_entity.id
_entity.type
_entity.pdbx_description
1 polymer ?
#
loop_
_entity_poly.entity_id
_entity_poly.type
_entity_poly.pdbx_seq_one_letter_code
_entity_poly.pdbx_strand_id
1 'polypeptide(L)'
;MGLVNRLVPPGRARAAAEELAAEIARFPQSCLLSDRACVLDQAGLDEPAALHTEFRHSAGVLAESLEGAARFASGEGRHGSFTDLGASRA
;
A
#
# COMPACT_ATOMS: atom_id res chain seq x y z
N MET A 1 -12.60 -19.48 2.08
CA MET A 1 -12.87 -18.86 3.39
C MET A 1 -12.02 -17.63 3.71
N GLY A 2 -10.96 -17.25 2.96
CA GLY A 2 -10.29 -15.94 3.11
C GLY A 2 -9.58 -15.68 4.46
N LEU A 3 -9.59 -16.63 5.39
CA LEU A 3 -9.04 -16.48 6.74
C LEU A 3 -7.51 -16.33 6.76
N VAL A 4 -6.83 -16.90 5.76
CA VAL A 4 -5.37 -16.83 5.60
C VAL A 4 -5.03 -16.41 4.19
N ASN A 5 -3.95 -15.63 4.05
CA ASN A 5 -3.50 -15.11 2.77
C ASN A 5 -2.45 -16.02 2.09
N ARG A 6 -1.71 -16.83 2.86
CA ARG A 6 -0.63 -17.70 2.36
C ARG A 6 -0.57 -19.01 3.16
N LEU A 7 -0.29 -20.12 2.48
CA LEU A 7 0.09 -21.40 3.09
C LEU A 7 1.57 -21.65 2.82
N VAL A 8 2.29 -22.12 3.83
CA VAL A 8 3.73 -22.39 3.75
C VAL A 8 4.06 -23.72 4.41
N PRO A 9 5.21 -24.36 4.07
CA PRO A 9 5.64 -25.57 4.74
C PRO A 9 5.79 -25.39 6.27
N PRO A 10 5.64 -26.47 7.06
CA PRO A 10 5.88 -26.43 8.50
C PRO A 10 7.25 -25.82 8.84
N GLY A 11 7.29 -24.95 9.85
CA GLY A 11 8.52 -24.26 10.28
C GLY A 11 8.92 -23.04 9.44
N ARG A 12 8.18 -22.69 8.37
CA ARG A 12 8.51 -21.55 7.48
C ARG A 12 7.67 -20.29 7.68
N ALA A 13 6.66 -20.32 8.56
CA ALA A 13 5.72 -19.21 8.77
C ALA A 13 6.41 -17.87 9.08
N ARG A 14 7.39 -17.88 9.99
CA ARG A 14 8.11 -16.66 10.39
C ARG A 14 8.89 -16.06 9.23
N ALA A 15 9.70 -16.86 8.53
CA ALA A 15 10.51 -16.38 7.42
C ALA A 15 9.63 -15.79 6.30
N ALA A 16 8.55 -16.49 5.93
CA ALA A 16 7.63 -16.00 4.90
C ALA A 16 6.88 -14.72 5.32
N ALA A 17 6.60 -14.56 6.62
CA ALA A 17 5.99 -13.34 7.15
C ALA A 17 6.98 -12.16 7.16
N GLU A 18 8.24 -12.40 7.53
CA GLU A 18 9.30 -11.38 7.50
C GLU A 18 9.62 -10.95 6.04
N GLU A 19 9.65 -11.90 5.10
CA GLU A 19 9.77 -11.62 3.67
C GLU A 19 8.63 -10.74 3.17
N LEU A 20 7.38 -11.07 3.50
CA LEU A 20 6.20 -10.25 3.17
C LEU A 20 6.26 -8.86 3.82
N ALA A 21 6.68 -8.77 5.09
CA ALA A 21 6.82 -7.50 5.77
C ALA A 21 7.85 -6.61 5.08
N ALA A 22 8.99 -7.17 4.65
CA ALA A 22 10.01 -6.46 3.89
C ALA A 22 9.51 -6.02 2.51
N GLU A 23 8.71 -6.85 1.82
CA GLU A 23 8.04 -6.46 0.57
C GLU A 23 7.12 -5.25 0.78
N ILE A 24 6.27 -5.29 1.82
CA ILE A 24 5.33 -4.22 2.16
C ILE A 24 6.06 -2.93 2.55
N ALA A 25 7.15 -3.04 3.30
CA ALA A 25 7.94 -1.90 3.77
C ALA A 25 8.60 -1.10 2.63
N ARG A 26 8.69 -1.65 1.42
CA ARG A 26 9.27 -0.96 0.25
C ARG A 26 8.32 0.02 -0.42
N PHE A 27 7.02 -0.05 -0.13
CA PHE A 27 6.05 0.89 -0.70
C PHE A 27 6.10 2.26 -0.01
N PRO A 28 5.60 3.33 -0.65
CA PRO A 28 5.39 4.62 0.00
C PRO A 28 4.52 4.45 1.25
N GLN A 29 5.13 4.59 2.42
CA GLN A 29 4.49 4.18 3.68
C GLN A 29 3.33 5.08 4.06
N SER A 30 3.38 6.37 3.70
CA SER A 30 2.29 7.31 4.00
C SER A 30 1.02 6.90 3.27
N CYS A 31 1.13 6.67 1.96
CA CYS A 31 0.03 6.14 1.14
C CYS A 31 -0.50 4.80 1.67
N LEU A 32 0.38 3.81 1.90
CA LEU A 32 -0.03 2.47 2.35
C LEU A 32 -0.76 2.49 3.70
N LEU A 33 -0.28 3.29 4.66
CA LEU A 33 -0.90 3.41 5.97
C LEU A 33 -2.22 4.17 5.91
N SER A 34 -2.33 5.18 5.05
CA SER A 34 -3.58 5.90 4.77
C SER A 34 -4.65 4.98 4.21
N ASP A 35 -4.31 4.19 3.19
CA ASP A 35 -5.23 3.22 2.58
C ASP A 35 -5.70 2.18 3.61
N ARG A 36 -4.77 1.67 4.43
CA ARG A 36 -5.11 0.73 5.51
C ARG A 36 -6.08 1.34 6.52
N ALA A 37 -5.88 2.60 6.90
CA ALA A 37 -6.78 3.29 7.81
C ALA A 37 -8.17 3.47 7.18
N CYS A 38 -8.23 3.90 5.91
CA CYS A 38 -9.47 4.03 5.15
C CYS A 38 -10.29 2.73 5.13
N VAL A 39 -9.63 1.60 4.84
CA VAL A 39 -10.29 0.28 4.78
C VAL A 39 -10.88 -0.14 6.13
N LEU A 40 -10.25 0.23 7.24
CA LEU A 40 -10.76 -0.05 8.58
C LEU A 40 -11.92 0.88 8.96
N ASP A 41 -11.82 2.16 8.62
CA ASP A 41 -12.80 3.19 8.98
C ASP A 41 -14.10 3.10 8.17
N GLN A 42 -14.07 2.53 6.97
CA GLN A 42 -15.26 2.37 6.12
C GLN A 42 -16.23 1.27 6.59
N ALA A 43 -15.82 0.43 7.56
CA ALA A 43 -16.63 -0.71 7.99
C ALA A 43 -17.98 -0.26 8.56
N GLY A 44 -19.07 -0.66 7.90
CA GLY A 44 -20.44 -0.32 8.30
C GLY A 44 -20.95 1.02 7.76
N LEU A 45 -20.17 1.74 6.97
CA LEU A 45 -20.64 2.91 6.22
C LEU A 45 -21.42 2.47 4.97
N ASP A 46 -22.33 3.32 4.52
CA ASP A 46 -22.86 3.23 3.17
C ASP A 46 -21.84 3.77 2.16
N GLU A 47 -22.07 3.47 0.88
CA GLU A 47 -21.14 3.83 -0.20
C GLU A 47 -20.84 5.35 -0.26
N PRO A 48 -21.82 6.27 -0.19
CA PRO A 48 -21.53 7.70 -0.21
C PRO A 48 -20.66 8.15 0.97
N ALA A 49 -20.91 7.66 2.19
CA ALA A 49 -20.08 8.00 3.35
C ALA A 49 -18.69 7.37 3.28
N ALA A 50 -18.58 6.15 2.74
CA ALA A 50 -17.30 5.49 2.51
C ALA A 50 -16.42 6.26 1.52
N LEU A 51 -16.99 6.72 0.39
CA LEU A 51 -16.27 7.52 -0.61
C LEU A 51 -15.81 8.88 -0.04
N HIS A 52 -16.63 9.52 0.80
CA HIS A 52 -16.22 10.75 1.47
C HIS A 52 -15.05 10.51 2.44
N THR A 53 -15.06 9.37 3.14
CA THR A 53 -13.99 8.94 4.04
C THR A 53 -12.71 8.64 3.27
N GLU A 54 -12.80 7.94 2.13
CA GLU A 54 -11.68 7.66 1.22
C GLU A 54 -11.01 8.93 0.72
N PHE A 55 -11.81 9.93 0.30
CA PHE A 55 -11.28 11.22 -0.15
C PHE A 55 -10.48 11.92 0.96
N ARG A 56 -10.98 11.90 2.20
CA ARG A 56 -10.31 12.52 3.35
C ARG A 56 -8.97 11.88 3.68
N HIS A 57 -8.89 10.55 3.65
CA HIS A 57 -7.64 9.81 3.86
C HIS A 57 -6.63 10.12 2.74
N SER A 58 -7.06 9.99 1.48
CA SER A 58 -6.23 10.26 0.30
C SER A 58 -5.67 11.68 0.24
N ALA A 59 -6.45 12.68 0.69
CA ALA A 59 -6.02 14.08 0.69
C ALA A 59 -4.74 14.32 1.52
N GLY A 60 -4.51 13.52 2.58
CA GLY A 60 -3.33 13.62 3.44
C GLY A 60 -2.02 13.16 2.80
N VAL A 61 -2.09 12.39 1.70
CA VAL A 61 -0.93 11.77 1.05
C VAL A 61 -0.71 12.24 -0.39
N LEU A 62 -1.51 13.20 -0.86
CA LEU A 62 -1.54 13.64 -2.26
C LEU A 62 -0.18 14.12 -2.79
N ALA A 63 0.64 14.78 -1.97
CA ALA A 63 1.97 15.23 -2.37
C ALA A 63 2.89 14.05 -2.76
N GLU A 64 2.95 13.01 -1.94
CA GLU A 64 3.70 11.77 -2.22
C GLU A 64 3.11 11.05 -3.46
N SER A 65 1.78 11.07 -3.61
CA SER A 65 1.11 10.50 -4.79
C SER A 65 1.50 11.22 -6.09
N LEU A 66 1.66 12.55 -6.06
CA LEU A 66 2.07 13.34 -7.23
C LEU A 66 3.51 13.02 -7.65
N GLU A 67 4.43 12.83 -6.70
CA GLU A 67 5.80 12.39 -6.99
C GLU A 67 5.83 10.99 -7.62
N GLY A 68 5.04 10.07 -7.08
CA GLY A 68 4.85 8.73 -7.66
C GLY A 68 4.28 8.79 -9.07
N ALA A 69 3.27 9.64 -9.31
CA ALA A 69 2.67 9.84 -10.62
C ALA A 69 3.66 10.42 -11.63
N ALA A 70 4.54 11.35 -11.21
CA ALA A 70 5.59 11.90 -12.06
C ALA A 70 6.62 10.84 -12.47
N ARG A 71 7.07 9.99 -11.52
CA ARG A 71 7.96 8.84 -11.81
C ARG A 71 7.31 7.83 -12.76
N PHE A 72 6.03 7.55 -12.56
CA PHE A 72 5.29 6.66 -13.46
C PHE A 72 5.17 7.25 -14.88
N ALA A 73 4.90 8.56 -14.97
CA ALA A 73 4.83 9.26 -16.25
C ALA A 73 6.18 9.25 -16.98
N SER A 74 7.31 9.36 -16.25
CA SER A 74 8.68 9.28 -16.80
C SER A 74 9.11 7.86 -17.19
N GLY A 75 8.37 6.83 -16.80
CA GLY A 75 8.56 5.45 -17.27
C GLY A 75 8.88 4.43 -16.17
N GLU A 76 9.09 4.86 -14.92
CA GLU A 76 9.26 3.94 -13.79
C GLU A 76 7.96 3.16 -13.53
N GLY A 77 8.06 1.89 -13.14
CA GLY A 77 6.87 1.04 -12.95
C GLY A 77 6.22 0.54 -14.25
N ARG A 78 6.56 1.11 -15.42
CA ARG A 78 6.16 0.52 -16.71
C ARG A 78 6.88 -0.82 -16.87
N HIS A 79 6.16 -1.81 -17.41
CA HIS A 79 6.65 -3.19 -17.55
C HIS A 79 6.84 -3.95 -16.22
N GLY A 80 6.28 -3.45 -15.11
CA GLY A 80 6.26 -4.16 -13.82
C GLY A 80 7.57 -4.13 -13.04
N SER A 81 8.46 -3.16 -13.33
CA SER A 81 9.68 -2.96 -12.54
C SER A 81 9.42 -2.12 -11.29
N PHE A 82 9.70 -2.68 -10.12
CA PHE A 82 9.48 -2.07 -8.81
C PHE A 82 10.78 -1.88 -8.02
N THR A 83 11.92 -1.84 -8.72
CA THR A 83 13.25 -1.79 -8.11
C THR A 83 13.52 -0.52 -7.30
N ASP A 84 12.81 0.58 -7.58
CA ASP A 84 13.06 1.88 -6.94
C ASP A 84 11.79 2.53 -6.34
N LEU A 85 11.07 1.75 -5.53
CA LEU A 85 9.82 2.21 -4.90
C LEU A 85 10.03 3.17 -3.71
N GLY A 86 11.25 3.24 -3.16
CA GLY A 86 11.48 3.82 -1.82
C GLY A 86 12.66 4.78 -1.68
N ALA A 87 13.36 5.20 -2.75
CA ALA A 87 14.44 6.17 -2.60
C ALA A 87 13.91 7.63 -2.62
N SER A 88 13.15 8.03 -1.59
CA SER A 88 13.22 9.42 -1.18
C SER A 88 14.60 9.57 -0.51
N ARG A 89 15.57 10.07 -1.28
CA ARG A 89 16.86 10.48 -0.72
C ARG A 89 16.57 11.62 0.26
N ALA A 90 16.86 11.37 1.54
CA ALA A 90 17.11 12.43 2.50
C ALA A 90 18.27 13.32 2.02
#